data_AF-A0A9N9J628-F1
#
_entry.id   AF-A0A9N9J628-F1
#
_cell.length_a   1.000
_cell.length_b   1.000
_cell.length_c   1.000
_cell.angle_alpha   90.00
_cell.angle_beta   90.00
_cell.angle_gamma   90.00
#
_symmetry.space_group_name_H-M   'P 1'
#
loop_
_entity.id
_entity.type
_entity.pdbx_description
1 polymer ?
#
loop_
_entity_poly.entity_id
_entity_poly.type
_entity_poly.pdbx_seq_one_letter_code
_entity_poly.pdbx_strand_id
1 'polypeptide(L)' 'GDQVLLSLKNINDPVDRNRPTRKLTPRFAGPYTISKVISETAYKLELPPAMKIHP' A
#
# COMPACT_ATOMS: atom_id res chain seq x y z
N GLY A 1 -4.13 -7.37 16.02
CA GLY A 1 -3.34 -7.72 14.83
C GLY A 1 -2.45 -6.54 14.52
N ASP A 2 -1.23 -6.79 14.08
CA ASP A 2 -0.26 -5.72 13.81
C ASP A 2 -0.73 -4.88 12.62
N GLN A 3 -0.61 -3.56 12.79
CA GLN A 3 -0.94 -2.58 11.77
C GLN A 3 0.34 -1.98 11.23
N VAL A 4 0.46 -1.93 9.90
CA VAL A 4 1.65 -1.43 9.22
C VAL A 4 1.26 -0.41 8.16
N LEU A 5 2.17 0.53 7.90
CA LEU A 5 2.03 1.48 6.80
C LEU A 5 2.69 0.92 5.54
N LEU A 6 2.00 0.99 4.41
CA LEU A 6 2.52 0.50 3.12
C LEU A 6 3.25 1.62 2.38
N SER A 7 4.51 1.40 2.02
CA SER A 7 5.30 2.36 1.24
C SER A 7 4.75 2.53 -0.19
N LEU A 8 4.44 3.77 -0.58
CA LEU A 8 3.92 4.13 -1.91
C LEU A 8 5.03 4.41 -2.93
N LYS A 9 6.30 4.07 -2.63
CA LYS A 9 7.44 4.36 -3.53
C LYS A 9 7.24 3.78 -4.94
N ASN A 10 6.68 2.56 -5.00
CA ASN A 10 6.47 1.77 -6.23
C ASN A 10 4.99 1.45 -6.49
N ILE A 11 4.07 2.08 -5.77
CA ILE A 11 2.64 1.77 -5.81
C ILE A 11 1.89 3.08 -6.04
N ASN A 12 0.95 3.08 -6.98
CA ASN A 12 0.04 4.20 -7.17
C ASN A 12 -1.18 4.01 -6.27
N ASP A 13 -1.33 4.91 -5.31
CA ASP A 13 -2.53 4.96 -4.47
C ASP A 13 -3.76 5.26 -5.34
N PRO A 14 -4.90 4.56 -5.15
CA PRO A 14 -6.12 4.83 -5.91
C PRO A 14 -6.58 6.29 -5.82
N VAL A 15 -6.29 7.00 -4.72
CA VAL A 15 -6.66 8.41 -4.54
C VAL A 15 -5.84 9.34 -5.43
N ASP A 16 -4.54 9.10 -5.54
CA ASP A 16 -3.61 9.98 -6.26
C ASP A 16 -3.30 9.50 -7.69
N ARG A 17 -3.81 8.33 -8.11
CA ARG A 17 -3.50 7.70 -9.42
C ARG A 17 -3.75 8.61 -10.63
N ASN A 18 -4.76 9.47 -10.56
CA ASN A 18 -5.14 10.37 -11.67
C ASN A 18 -4.41 11.72 -11.63
N ARG A 19 -3.53 11.95 -10.65
CA ARG A 19 -2.82 13.23 -10.53
C ARG A 19 -1.63 13.25 -11.50
N PRO A 20 -1.37 14.40 -12.15
CA PRO A 20 -0.29 14.52 -13.13
C PRO A 20 1.10 14.52 -12.49
N THR A 21 1.22 14.79 -11.19
CA THR A 21 2.52 14.85 -10.50
C THR A 21 2.45 14.19 -9.12
N ARG A 22 3.59 13.64 -8.69
CA ARG A 22 3.76 13.02 -7.36
C ARG A 22 4.17 14.01 -6.27
N LYS A 23 4.01 15.32 -6.50
CA LYS A 23 4.36 16.34 -5.51
C LYS A 23 3.26 16.40 -4.45
N LEU A 24 3.67 16.51 -3.18
CA LEU A 24 2.77 16.56 -2.02
C LEU A 24 1.86 15.32 -1.87
N THR A 25 2.23 14.19 -2.46
CA THR A 25 1.54 12.92 -2.21
C THR A 25 2.09 12.25 -0.95
N PRO A 26 1.27 11.48 -0.21
CA PRO A 26 1.73 10.73 0.94
C PRO A 26 2.84 9.74 0.55
N ARG A 27 3.80 9.52 1.46
CA ARG A 27 4.87 8.53 1.27
C ARG A 27 4.42 7.11 1.62
N PHE A 28 3.44 7.01 2.51
CA PHE A 28 2.88 5.76 2.98
C PHE A 28 1.35 5.82 2.91
N ALA A 29 0.73 4.72 2.50
CA ALA A 29 -0.70 4.51 2.62
C ALA A 29 -1.02 3.92 4.00
N GLY A 30 -2.28 4.09 4.43
CA GLY A 30 -2.77 3.94 5.80
C GLY A 30 -2.43 2.64 6.52
N PRO A 31 -2.89 2.49 7.77
CA PRO A 31 -2.62 1.31 8.55
C PRO A 31 -3.38 0.12 7.95
N TYR A 32 -2.62 -0.84 7.42
CA TYR A 32 -3.16 -2.10 6.93
C TYR A 32 -2.85 -3.22 7.91
N THR A 33 -3.80 -4.11 8.08
CA THR A 33 -3.66 -5.28 8.94
C THR A 33 -2.87 -6.36 8.21
N ILE A 34 -1.91 -6.98 8.89
CA ILE A 34 -1.23 -8.17 8.38
C ILE A 34 -2.19 -9.37 8.48
N SER A 35 -2.61 -9.90 7.32
CA SER A 35 -3.43 -11.13 7.25
C SER A 35 -2.61 -12.40 7.45
N LYS A 36 -1.37 -12.43 6.93
CA LYS A 36 -0.49 -13.61 6.99
C LYS A 36 0.97 -13.20 6.88
N VAL A 37 1.83 -13.78 7.71
CA VAL A 37 3.29 -13.74 7.54
C VAL A 37 3.68 -14.86 6.57
N ILE A 38 4.29 -14.52 5.44
CA ILE A 38 4.76 -15.49 4.44
C ILE A 38 6.21 -15.88 4.77
N SER A 39 7.04 -14.89 5.09
CA SER A 39 8.43 -15.06 5.53
C SER A 39 8.85 -13.86 6.40
N GLU A 40 10.08 -13.87 6.92
CA GLU A 40 10.65 -12.74 7.68
C GLU A 40 10.58 -11.40 6.94
N THR A 41 10.59 -11.44 5.59
CA THR A 41 10.61 -10.26 4.72
C THR A 41 9.34 -10.07 3.90
N ALA A 42 8.43 -11.05 3.87
CA ALA A 42 7.22 -11.01 3.05
C ALA A 42 5.95 -11.20 3.88
N TYR A 43 5.04 -10.23 3.78
CA TYR A 43 3.79 -10.18 4.53
C TYR A 43 2.63 -9.99 3.57
N LYS A 44 1.52 -10.67 3.83
CA LYS A 44 0.25 -10.49 3.13
C LYS A 44 -0.60 -9.51 3.92
N LEU A 45 -0.94 -8.38 3.30
CA LEU A 45 -1.76 -7.33 3.90
C LEU A 45 -3.22 -7.42 3.44
N GLU A 46 -4.14 -6.99 4.29
CA GLU A 46 -5.53 -6.74 3.90
C GLU A 46 -5.63 -5.36 3.25
N LEU A 47 -5.72 -5.34 1.92
CA LEU A 47 -5.70 -4.12 1.12
C LEU A 47 -7.07 -3.87 0.46
N PRO A 48 -7.44 -2.60 0.22
CA PRO A 48 -8.67 -2.27 -0.47
C PRO A 48 -8.68 -2.86 -1.89
N PRO A 49 -9.82 -3.37 -2.38
CA PRO A 49 -9.91 -3.99 -3.71
C PRO A 49 -9.62 -3.02 -4.87
N ALA A 50 -9.70 -1.70 -4.62
CA ALA A 50 -9.33 -0.68 -5.59
C ALA A 50 -7.81 -0.59 -5.85
N MET A 51 -6.98 -1.14 -4.96
CA MET A 51 -5.52 -1.07 -5.07
C MET A 51 -5.00 -2.18 -5.99
N LYS A 52 -4.57 -1.80 -7.19
CA LYS A 52 -3.95 -2.73 -8.17
C LYS A 52 -2.44 -2.74 -7.99
N ILE A 53 -1.93 -3.77 -7.32
CA ILE A 53 -0.52 -3.90 -6.90
C ILE A 53 0.23 -4.97 -7.72
N HIS A 54 -0.47 -5.56 -8.69
CA HIS A 54 -0.05 -6.64 -9.57
C HIS A 54 -0.96 -6.55 -10.83
N PRO A 55 -0.42 -6.77 -12.05
CA PRO A 55 -1.22 -6.89 -13.28
C PRO A 55 -1.99 -8.21 -13.39
#